data_AF-A0AAE0EJJ4-F1
#
_entry.id   AF-A0AAE0EJJ4-F1
#
_cell.length_a   1.000
_cell.length_b   1.000
_cell.length_c   1.000
_cell.angle_alpha   90.00
_cell.angle_beta   90.00
_cell.angle_gamma   90.00
#
_symmetry.space_group_name_H-M   'P 1'
#
loop_
_entity.id
_entity.type
_entity.pdbx_description
1 polymer ?
#
loop_
_entity_poly.entity_id
_entity_poly.type
_entity_poly.pdbx_seq_one_letter_code
_entity_poly.pdbx_strand_id
1 'polypeptide(L)'
;MGSEPDEYFDWIATVKEVLKFKQVPKDRRVSLAATRLRGCVGAWCQQLKLARNMQGKPKIVASEKMKKHIRVAFLPHNYDRLMFQCLQNLKQRNLSIDDYTSDFY
;
A
#
# COMPACT_ATOMS: atom_id res chain seq x y z
N MET A 1 -2.62 0.44 -15.99
CA MET A 1 -1.86 -0.23 -14.90
C MET A 1 -2.01 0.65 -13.68
N GLY A 2 -2.53 0.12 -12.56
CA GLY A 2 -2.71 0.90 -11.33
C GLY A 2 -1.36 1.42 -10.83
N SER A 3 -1.35 2.59 -10.20
CA SER A 3 -0.12 3.13 -9.63
C SER A 3 0.30 2.32 -8.39
N GLU A 4 1.60 2.21 -8.11
CA GLU A 4 2.11 1.49 -6.92
C GLU A 4 1.43 1.88 -5.59
N PRO A 5 1.03 3.16 -5.37
CA PRO A 5 0.23 3.55 -4.21
C PRO A 5 -1.17 2.93 -4.16
N ASP A 6 -1.88 2.84 -5.28
CA ASP A 6 -3.24 2.31 -5.33
C ASP A 6 -3.25 0.80 -5.01
N GLU A 7 -2.29 0.05 -5.58
CA GLU A 7 -2.11 -1.37 -5.26
C GLU A 7 -1.84 -1.60 -3.76
N TYR A 8 -1.12 -0.67 -3.11
CA TYR A 8 -0.89 -0.71 -1.67
C TYR A 8 -2.19 -0.51 -0.86
N PHE A 9 -3.01 0.49 -1.21
CA PHE A 9 -4.26 0.75 -0.49
C PHE A 9 -5.30 -0.36 -0.70
N ASP A 10 -5.42 -0.87 -1.92
CA ASP A 10 -6.31 -2.00 -2.25
C ASP A 10 -5.92 -3.26 -1.46
N TRP A 11 -4.61 -3.53 -1.35
CA TRP A 11 -4.13 -4.62 -0.51
C TRP A 11 -4.46 -4.41 0.97
N ILE A 12 -4.24 -3.22 1.52
CA ILE A 12 -4.58 -2.90 2.91
C ILE A 12 -6.07 -3.12 3.17
N ALA A 13 -6.94 -2.67 2.26
CA ALA A 13 -8.39 -2.82 2.37
C ALA A 13 -8.78 -4.30 2.37
N THR A 14 -8.29 -5.06 1.39
CA THR A 14 -8.56 -6.49 1.23
C THR A 14 -8.10 -7.29 2.45
N VAL A 15 -6.90 -7.03 2.96
CA VAL A 15 -6.37 -7.74 4.14
C VAL A 15 -7.18 -7.42 5.39
N LYS A 16 -7.55 -6.15 5.61
CA LYS A 16 -8.39 -5.77 6.76
C LYS A 16 -9.75 -6.47 6.73
N GLU A 17 -10.38 -6.52 5.57
CA GLU A 17 -11.67 -7.18 5.38
C GLU A 17 -11.58 -8.68 5.68
N VAL A 18 -10.62 -9.39 5.08
CA VAL A 18 -10.43 -10.83 5.28
C VAL A 18 -10.11 -11.15 6.75
N LEU A 19 -9.26 -10.34 7.40
CA LEU A 19 -8.92 -10.52 8.81
C LEU A 19 -10.12 -10.34 9.74
N LYS A 20 -10.99 -9.36 9.44
CA LYS A 20 -12.23 -9.11 10.18
C LYS A 20 -13.22 -10.26 9.97
N PHE A 21 -13.44 -10.66 8.72
CA PHE A 21 -14.40 -11.70 8.37
C PHE A 21 -14.01 -13.08 8.93
N LYS A 22 -12.73 -13.46 8.83
CA LYS A 22 -12.24 -14.78 9.25
C LYS A 22 -11.82 -14.87 10.73
N GLN A 23 -11.97 -13.80 11.51
CA GLN A 23 -11.56 -13.73 12.92
C GLN A 23 -10.16 -14.32 13.18
N VAL A 24 -9.22 -13.99 12.30
CA VAL A 24 -7.94 -14.71 12.21
C VAL A 24 -7.11 -14.51 13.48
N PRO A 25 -6.57 -15.59 14.07
CA PRO A 25 -5.61 -15.51 15.18
C PRO A 25 -4.40 -14.65 14.85
N LYS A 26 -3.91 -13.87 15.82
CA LYS A 26 -2.86 -12.83 15.62
C LYS A 26 -1.58 -13.39 14.97
N ASP A 27 -1.20 -14.61 15.32
CA ASP A 27 -0.03 -15.35 14.80
C ASP A 27 -0.15 -15.72 13.31
N ARG A 28 -1.37 -15.88 12.78
CA ARG A 28 -1.61 -16.24 11.37
C ARG A 28 -1.86 -15.04 10.46
N ARG A 29 -2.13 -13.86 11.03
CA ARG A 29 -2.50 -12.65 10.26
C ARG A 29 -1.45 -12.24 9.25
N VAL A 30 -0.17 -12.30 9.62
CA VAL A 30 0.92 -11.88 8.72
C VAL A 30 1.10 -12.87 7.57
N SER A 31 0.98 -14.17 7.85
CA SER A 31 1.02 -15.20 6.81
C SER A 31 -0.11 -14.98 5.80
N LEU A 32 -1.34 -14.76 6.29
CA LEU A 32 -2.50 -14.50 5.44
C LEU A 32 -2.39 -13.18 4.66
N ALA A 33 -1.90 -12.12 5.30
CA ALA A 33 -1.68 -10.84 4.64
C ALA A 33 -0.66 -10.98 3.51
N ALA A 34 0.39 -11.78 3.72
CA ALA A 34 1.43 -12.03 2.73
C ALA A 34 0.97 -12.89 1.55
N THR A 35 0.00 -13.79 1.72
CA THR A 35 -0.57 -14.58 0.60
C THR A 35 -1.54 -13.79 -0.26
N ARG A 36 -2.05 -12.65 0.24
CA ARG A 36 -2.94 -11.75 -0.51
C ARG A 36 -2.21 -10.65 -1.27
N LEU A 37 -0.89 -10.56 -1.15
CA LEU A 37 -0.07 -9.65 -1.94
C LEU A 37 -0.09 -10.09 -3.41
N ARG A 38 -0.32 -9.14 -4.32
CA ARG A 38 -0.28 -9.31 -5.77
C ARG A 38 0.58 -8.20 -6.40
N GLY A 39 0.84 -8.28 -7.70
CA GLY A 39 1.57 -7.25 -8.43
C GLY A 39 2.97 -6.98 -7.85
N CYS A 40 3.37 -5.71 -7.88
CA CYS A 40 4.68 -5.26 -7.41
C CYS A 40 4.89 -5.55 -5.91
N VAL A 41 3.83 -5.41 -5.11
CA VAL A 41 3.88 -5.65 -3.65
C VAL A 41 4.14 -7.13 -3.31
N GLY A 42 3.61 -8.04 -4.12
CA GLY A 42 3.88 -9.48 -4.02
C GLY A 42 5.34 -9.83 -4.32
N ALA A 43 5.87 -9.32 -5.42
CA ALA A 43 7.25 -9.55 -5.83
C ALA A 43 8.26 -9.02 -4.79
N TRP A 44 8.06 -7.79 -4.31
CA TRP A 44 8.89 -7.21 -3.26
C TRP A 44 8.86 -8.03 -1.96
N CYS A 45 7.70 -8.56 -1.56
CA CYS A 45 7.61 -9.36 -0.35
C CYS A 45 8.38 -10.69 -0.46
N GLN A 46 8.43 -11.30 -1.65
CA GLN A 46 9.27 -12.48 -1.89
C GLN A 46 10.75 -12.13 -1.79
N GLN A 47 11.18 -11.02 -2.41
CA GLN A 47 12.55 -10.53 -2.29
C GLN A 47 12.93 -10.22 -0.83
N LEU A 48 12.03 -9.60 -0.06
CA LEU A 48 12.25 -9.33 1.36
C LEU A 48 12.42 -10.62 2.16
N LYS A 49 11.61 -11.66 1.89
CA LYS A 49 11.74 -12.96 2.55
C LYS A 49 13.10 -13.60 2.24
N LEU A 50 13.52 -13.59 0.98
CA LEU A 50 14.82 -14.11 0.55
C LEU A 50 15.97 -13.35 1.21
N ALA A 51 15.96 -12.02 1.17
CA ALA A 51 16.99 -11.18 1.79
C ALA A 51 17.10 -11.41 3.30
N ARG A 52 15.96 -11.56 4.00
CA ARG A 52 15.97 -11.86 5.44
C ARG A 52 16.49 -13.26 5.75
N ASN A 53 16.15 -14.25 4.92
CA ASN A 53 16.64 -15.62 5.06
C ASN A 53 18.17 -15.68 4.92
N MET A 54 18.72 -15.00 3.90
CA MET A 54 20.17 -14.88 3.73
C MET A 54 20.86 -14.17 4.90
N GLN A 55 20.19 -13.21 5.53
CA GLN A 55 20.71 -12.50 6.70
C GLN A 55 20.47 -13.22 8.03
N GLY A 56 19.92 -14.45 8.03
CA GLY A 56 19.59 -15.19 9.24
C GLY A 56 18.53 -14.51 10.13
N LYS A 57 17.78 -13.53 9.59
CA LYS A 57 16.80 -12.77 10.36
C LYS A 57 15.48 -13.54 10.48
N PRO A 58 14.82 -13.51 11.65
CA PRO A 58 13.56 -14.22 11.85
C PRO A 58 12.46 -13.67 10.94
N LYS A 59 11.43 -14.50 10.67
CA LYS A 59 10.25 -14.10 9.90
C LYS A 59 9.56 -12.89 10.55
N ILE A 60 8.96 -12.03 9.75
CA ILE A 60 8.18 -10.91 10.27
C ILE A 60 6.88 -11.48 10.84
N VAL A 61 6.77 -11.53 12.17
CA VAL A 61 5.57 -12.06 12.88
C VAL A 61 4.60 -10.93 13.23
N ALA A 62 5.08 -9.69 13.34
CA ALA A 62 4.25 -8.55 13.71
C ALA A 62 3.64 -7.87 12.47
N SER A 63 2.30 -7.79 12.43
CA SER A 63 1.57 -7.11 11.35
C SER A 63 1.99 -5.65 11.18
N GLU A 64 2.34 -4.95 12.26
CA GLU A 64 2.79 -3.56 12.22
C GLU A 64 4.17 -3.41 11.57
N LYS A 65 5.08 -4.37 11.78
CA LYS A 65 6.38 -4.38 11.09
C LYS A 65 6.20 -4.59 9.59
N MET A 66 5.29 -5.48 9.19
CA MET A 66 4.99 -5.71 7.77
C MET A 66 4.42 -4.44 7.11
N LYS A 67 3.44 -3.79 7.73
CA LYS A 67 2.88 -2.52 7.24
C LYS A 67 3.95 -1.44 7.12
N LYS A 68 4.85 -1.31 8.10
CA LYS A 68 5.94 -0.33 8.07
C LYS A 68 6.88 -0.56 6.89
N HIS A 69 7.30 -1.80 6.64
CA HIS A 69 8.20 -2.09 5.53
C HIS A 69 7.53 -1.84 4.16
N ILE A 70 6.25 -2.20 4.03
CA ILE A 70 5.50 -1.94 2.80
C ILE A 70 5.29 -0.43 2.61
N ARG A 71 4.94 0.33 3.66
CA ARG A 71 4.84 1.80 3.59
C ARG A 71 6.13 2.43 3.10
N VAL A 72 7.29 1.99 3.62
CA VAL A 72 8.59 2.53 3.17
C VAL A 72 8.93 2.15 1.73
N ALA A 73 8.50 0.97 1.28
CA ALA A 73 8.81 0.50 -0.08
C ALA A 73 7.90 1.10 -1.15
N PHE A 74 6.64 1.39 -0.83
CA PHE A 74 5.61 1.75 -1.81
C PHE A 74 5.07 3.18 -1.67
N LEU A 75 5.36 3.88 -0.57
CA LEU A 75 4.96 5.26 -0.39
C LEU A 75 6.20 6.17 -0.35
N PRO A 76 6.25 7.23 -1.18
CA PRO A 76 7.28 8.25 -1.08
C PRO A 76 7.37 8.80 0.35
N HIS A 77 8.57 9.16 0.80
CA HIS A 77 8.76 9.73 2.14
C HIS A 77 7.91 11.00 2.38
N ASN A 78 7.64 11.75 1.31
CA ASN A 78 6.81 12.94 1.30
C ASN A 78 5.34 12.67 0.91
N TYR A 79 4.87 11.42 0.91
CA TYR A 79 3.51 11.07 0.49
C TYR A 79 2.43 11.89 1.22
N ASP A 80 2.55 12.04 2.55
CA ASP A 80 1.60 12.81 3.34
C ASP A 80 1.56 14.29 2.90
N ARG A 81 2.72 14.86 2.52
CA ARG A 81 2.83 16.22 1.97
C ARG A 81 2.26 16.32 0.56
N LEU A 82 2.51 15.33 -0.31
CA LEU A 82 1.95 15.28 -1.66
C LEU A 82 0.42 15.20 -1.62
N MET A 83 -0.15 14.35 -0.76
CA MET A 83 -1.60 14.27 -0.57
C MET A 83 -2.19 15.55 -0.02
N PHE A 84 -1.52 16.21 0.93
CA PHE A 84 -1.94 17.51 1.40
C PHE A 84 -1.92 18.56 0.28
N GLN A 85 -0.88 18.60 -0.55
CA GLN A 85 -0.80 19.49 -1.71
C GLN A 85 -1.89 19.20 -2.73
N CYS A 86 -2.15 17.93 -3.06
CA CYS A 86 -3.26 17.55 -3.92
C CYS A 86 -4.59 18.03 -3.34
N LEU A 87 -4.84 17.85 -2.04
CA LEU A 87 -6.06 18.30 -1.37
C LEU A 87 -6.20 19.83 -1.40
N GLN A 88 -5.11 20.58 -1.17
CA GLN A 88 -5.12 22.03 -1.27
C GLN A 88 -5.38 22.49 -2.70
N ASN A 89 -4.72 21.88 -3.69
CA ASN A 89 -4.95 22.16 -5.09
C ASN A 89 -6.39 21.84 -5.52
N LEU A 90 -6.99 20.75 -5.01
CA LEU A 90 -8.40 20.41 -5.24
C LEU A 90 -9.36 21.42 -4.61
N LYS A 91 -9.04 21.95 -3.42
CA LYS A 91 -9.81 23.01 -2.77
C LYS A 91 -9.64 24.37 -3.42
N GLN A 92 -8.48 24.63 -4.04
CA GLN A 92 -8.17 25.87 -4.73
C GLN A 92 -8.65 25.87 -6.19
N ARG A 93 -8.76 24.70 -6.84
CA ARG A 93 -9.39 24.54 -8.17
C ARG A 93 -10.91 24.53 -8.02
N ASN A 94 -11.51 25.71 -7.98
CA ASN A 94 -12.82 25.90 -8.62
C ASN A 94 -12.55 26.02 -10.13
N LEU A 95 -12.40 24.89 -10.82
CA LEU A 95 -12.26 24.91 -12.27
C LEU A 95 -13.53 25.46 -12.90
N SER A 96 -13.38 26.47 -13.76
CA SER A 96 -14.46 26.89 -14.66
C SER A 96 -14.76 25.74 -15.62
N ILE A 97 -16.00 25.62 -16.10
CA ILE A 97 -16.43 24.63 -17.11
C ILE A 97 -15.48 24.63 -18.33
N ASP A 98 -14.93 25.80 -18.65
CA ASP A 98 -14.00 26.02 -19.77
C ASP A 98 -12.67 25.28 -19.59
N ASP A 99 -12.20 25.11 -18.36
CA ASP A 99 -10.95 24.39 -18.05
C ASP A 99 -11.13 22.86 -18.21
N TYR A 100 -12.36 22.34 -18.13
CA TYR A 100 -12.64 20.92 -18.35
C TYR A 100 -12.68 20.55 -19.85
N THR A 101 -13.03 21.49 -20.73
CA THR A 101 -13.15 21.24 -22.17
C THR A 101 -11.82 21.17 -22.90
N SER A 102 -10.73 21.70 -22.34
CA SER A 102 -9.39 21.63 -22.97
C SER A 102 -8.70 20.26 -22.81
N ASP A 103 -9.13 19.43 -21.85
CA ASP A 103 -8.54 18.10 -21.61
C ASP A 103 -9.21 16.99 -22.46
N PHE A 104 -10.24 17.33 -23.25
CA PHE A 104 -10.98 16.39 -24.12
C PHE A 104 -10.79 16.63 -25.63
N TYR A 105 -9.91 17.56 -26.03
CA TYR A 105 -9.48 17.77 -27.42
C TYR A 105 -8.01 17.42 -27.63
#